data_AF-A0A914XXE0-F1
#
_entry.id   AF-A0A914XXE0-F1
#
_cell.length_a   1.000
_cell.length_b   1.000
_cell.length_c   1.000
_cell.angle_alpha   90.00
_cell.angle_beta   90.00
_cell.angle_gamma   90.00
#
_symmetry.space_group_name_H-M   'P 1'
#
loop_
_entity.id
_entity.type
_entity.pdbx_description
1 polymer ?
#
loop_
_entity_poly.entity_id
_entity_poly.type
_entity_poly.pdbx_seq_one_letter_code
_entity_poly.pdbx_strand_id
1 'polypeptide(L)'
;MTASSDTVSVIGGLYITIGVIGFLCNGATVFMIIMKRVFRLSAYTIMANVALADAIMMIVAGIACGMGILWSDSNCNIIDANGISMENISSKNMTSTTYAFLSLSYKTGTNCSFLSFCLAFFEIAAWTAGVVSYAYLGLNRCVAICFYGTKAKTFNRVTVALIASVSTWIIGIAAACVGTFPAPLVGNRTEMWSVSFLSTEGKRPGK
;
A
#
# COMPACT_ATOMS: atom_id res chain seq x y z
N MET A 1 -6.32 -15.58 -20.82
CA MET A 1 -6.14 -16.73 -19.92
C MET A 1 -6.92 -16.41 -18.65
N THR A 2 -8.13 -16.96 -18.51
CA THR A 2 -9.01 -16.72 -17.36
C THR A 2 -8.50 -17.57 -16.20
N ALA A 3 -8.24 -16.96 -15.04
CA ALA A 3 -7.90 -17.72 -13.84
C ALA A 3 -9.11 -18.59 -13.45
N SER A 4 -8.87 -19.87 -13.12
CA SER A 4 -9.89 -20.74 -12.53
C SER A 4 -10.38 -20.16 -11.19
N SER A 5 -11.65 -20.40 -10.82
CA SER A 5 -12.21 -19.97 -9.52
C SER A 5 -11.34 -20.43 -8.34
N ASP A 6 -10.74 -21.62 -8.44
CA ASP A 6 -9.76 -22.14 -7.48
C ASP A 6 -8.57 -21.18 -7.27
N THR A 7 -8.07 -20.57 -8.34
CA THR A 7 -6.94 -19.63 -8.29
C THR A 7 -7.32 -18.33 -7.62
N VAL A 8 -8.52 -17.80 -7.88
CA VAL A 8 -9.03 -16.57 -7.25
C VAL A 8 -9.24 -16.79 -5.75
N SER A 9 -9.80 -17.93 -5.37
CA SER A 9 -10.00 -18.34 -3.98
C SER A 9 -8.66 -18.46 -3.24
N VAL A 10 -7.66 -19.12 -3.84
CA VAL A 10 -6.32 -19.25 -3.26
C VAL A 10 -5.65 -17.88 -3.11
N ILE A 11 -5.71 -17.01 -4.11
CA ILE A 11 -5.12 -15.66 -4.04
C ILE A 11 -5.79 -14.85 -2.92
N GLY A 12 -7.12 -14.81 -2.86
CA GLY A 12 -7.85 -14.10 -1.80
C GLY A 12 -7.49 -14.63 -0.40
N GLY A 13 -7.41 -15.95 -0.25
CA GLY A 13 -6.97 -16.59 0.99
C GLY A 13 -5.53 -16.24 1.40
N LEU A 14 -4.60 -16.17 0.44
CA LEU A 14 -3.21 -15.76 0.70
C LEU A 14 -3.13 -14.30 1.18
N TYR A 15 -3.90 -13.39 0.56
CA TYR A 15 -3.96 -12.00 0.98
C TYR A 15 -4.45 -11.85 2.43
N ILE A 16 -5.52 -12.57 2.79
CA ILE A 16 -6.07 -12.55 4.16
C ILE A 16 -5.06 -13.13 5.16
N THR A 17 -4.47 -14.29 4.85
CA THR A 17 -3.53 -14.95 5.78
C THR A 17 -2.27 -14.10 6.02
N ILE A 18 -1.67 -13.55 4.96
CA ILE A 18 -0.53 -12.62 5.08
C ILE A 18 -0.96 -11.36 5.84
N GLY A 19 -2.13 -10.81 5.54
CA GLY A 19 -2.68 -9.63 6.23
C GLY A 19 -2.86 -9.86 7.74
N VAL A 20 -3.42 -11.01 8.14
CA VAL A 20 -3.62 -11.36 9.56
C VAL A 20 -2.28 -11.54 10.27
N ILE A 21 -1.36 -12.31 9.70
CA ILE A 21 -0.03 -12.54 10.29
C ILE A 21 0.72 -11.20 10.42
N GLY A 22 0.74 -10.41 9.34
CA GLY A 22 1.39 -9.10 9.32
C GLY A 22 0.79 -8.12 10.33
N PHE A 23 -0.53 -8.07 10.45
CA PHE A 23 -1.21 -7.23 11.44
C PHE A 23 -0.88 -7.65 12.87
N LEU A 24 -0.90 -8.95 13.17
CA LEU A 24 -0.58 -9.47 14.51
C LEU A 24 0.89 -9.20 14.89
N CYS A 25 1.84 -9.47 13.98
CA CYS A 25 3.26 -9.24 14.23
C CYS A 25 3.58 -7.74 14.46
N ASN A 26 3.03 -6.88 13.62
CA ASN A 26 3.24 -5.43 13.74
C ASN A 26 2.50 -4.85 14.95
N GLY A 27 1.27 -5.30 15.21
CA GLY A 27 0.49 -4.92 16.39
C GLY A 27 1.18 -5.33 17.69
N ALA A 28 1.73 -6.56 17.75
CA ALA A 28 2.53 -7.01 18.88
C ALA A 28 3.80 -6.17 19.08
N THR A 29 4.45 -5.73 18.00
CA THR A 29 5.61 -4.84 18.05
C THR A 29 5.26 -3.50 18.67
N VAL A 30 4.17 -2.86 18.20
CA VAL A 30 3.67 -1.59 18.77
C VAL A 30 3.30 -1.77 20.24
N PHE A 31 2.54 -2.83 20.56
CA PHE A 31 2.13 -3.16 21.92
C PHE A 31 3.31 -3.37 22.86
N MET A 32 4.33 -4.12 22.43
CA MET A 32 5.55 -4.35 23.19
C MET A 32 6.26 -3.02 23.51
N ILE A 33 6.39 -2.12 22.53
CA ILE A 33 7.06 -0.82 22.70
C ILE A 33 6.28 0.06 23.69
N ILE A 34 4.95 0.08 23.60
CA ILE A 34 4.06 0.80 24.53
C ILE A 34 4.20 0.25 25.95
N MET A 35 4.04 -1.07 26.13
CA MET A 35 4.00 -1.70 27.45
C MET A 35 5.33 -1.65 28.18
N LYS A 36 6.44 -1.82 27.46
CA LYS A 36 7.79 -1.71 28.04
C LYS A 36 8.27 -0.26 28.18
N ARG A 37 7.45 0.74 27.79
CA ARG A 37 7.77 2.18 27.81
C ARG A 37 9.15 2.48 27.19
N VAL A 38 9.52 1.78 26.12
CA VAL A 38 10.86 1.88 25.49
C VAL A 38 11.02 3.13 24.61
N PHE A 39 10.07 4.06 24.66
CA PHE A 39 10.11 5.37 23.99
C PHE A 39 11.31 6.24 24.37
N ARG A 40 12.14 5.80 25.32
CA ARG A 40 13.36 6.50 25.72
C ARG A 40 14.45 6.50 24.64
N LEU A 41 14.37 5.60 23.64
CA LEU A 41 15.23 5.69 22.46
C LEU A 41 14.40 6.10 21.24
N SER A 42 14.88 7.15 20.57
CA SER A 42 14.36 7.67 19.30
C SER A 42 14.12 6.58 18.24
N ALA A 43 15.00 5.59 18.15
CA ALA A 43 14.89 4.47 17.21
C ALA A 43 13.61 3.63 17.45
N TYR A 44 13.22 3.40 18.70
CA TYR A 44 12.01 2.63 19.02
C TYR A 44 10.74 3.42 18.73
N THR A 45 10.77 4.75 18.86
CA THR A 45 9.66 5.60 18.44
C THR A 45 9.45 5.53 16.93
N ILE A 46 10.52 5.61 16.14
CA ILE A 46 10.44 5.50 14.67
C ILE A 46 10.00 4.08 14.28
N MET A 47 10.56 3.05 14.92
CA MET A 47 10.18 1.65 14.68
C MET A 47 8.71 1.36 15.02
N ALA A 48 8.17 1.97 16.07
CA ALA A 48 6.74 1.88 16.38
C ALA A 48 5.89 2.55 15.29
N ASN A 49 6.34 3.67 14.72
CA ASN A 49 5.65 4.34 13.62
C ASN A 49 5.66 3.49 12.33
N VAL A 50 6.79 2.84 12.03
CA VAL A 50 6.91 1.87 10.93
C VAL A 50 5.93 0.71 11.14
N ALA A 51 5.96 0.08 12.31
CA ALA A 51 5.07 -1.04 12.62
C ALA A 51 3.58 -0.62 12.57
N LEU A 52 3.25 0.61 12.98
CA LEU A 52 1.88 1.13 12.85
C LEU A 52 1.46 1.27 11.38
N ALA A 53 2.31 1.85 10.53
CA ALA A 53 2.05 1.98 9.10
C ALA A 53 1.90 0.60 8.43
N ASP A 54 2.79 -0.34 8.74
CA ASP A 54 2.74 -1.70 8.22
C ASP A 54 1.48 -2.43 8.73
N ALA A 55 1.06 -2.25 9.99
CA ALA A 55 -0.19 -2.82 10.50
C ALA A 55 -1.43 -2.31 9.75
N ILE A 56 -1.50 -0.99 9.47
CA ILE A 56 -2.59 -0.39 8.70
C ILE A 56 -2.58 -0.92 7.26
N MET A 57 -1.41 -1.01 6.63
CA MET A 57 -1.26 -1.60 5.30
C MET A 57 -1.72 -3.06 5.27
N MET A 58 -1.41 -3.87 6.28
CA MET A 58 -1.83 -5.27 6.34
C MET A 58 -3.34 -5.44 6.51
N ILE A 59 -4.01 -4.50 7.19
CA ILE A 59 -5.48 -4.47 7.24
C ILE A 59 -6.06 -4.10 5.87
N VAL A 60 -5.59 -3.01 5.27
CA VAL A 60 -6.16 -2.47 4.02
C VAL A 60 -5.81 -3.36 2.84
N ALA A 61 -4.52 -3.50 2.54
CA ALA A 61 -4.03 -4.24 1.38
C ALA A 61 -4.12 -5.77 1.57
N GLY A 62 -4.05 -6.29 2.79
CA GLY A 62 -4.17 -7.72 3.07
C GLY A 62 -5.62 -8.14 3.26
N ILE A 63 -6.20 -7.77 4.40
CA ILE A 63 -7.53 -8.24 4.82
C ILE A 63 -8.64 -7.67 3.92
N ALA A 64 -8.72 -6.35 3.75
CA ALA A 64 -9.83 -5.74 3.00
C ALA A 64 -9.80 -6.11 1.52
N CYS A 65 -8.62 -6.06 0.87
CA CYS A 65 -8.48 -6.49 -0.52
C CYS A 65 -8.72 -8.01 -0.69
N GLY A 66 -8.21 -8.86 0.21
CA GLY A 66 -8.43 -10.30 0.16
C GLY A 66 -9.91 -10.68 0.30
N MET A 67 -10.63 -10.02 1.22
CA MET A 67 -12.08 -10.18 1.37
C MET A 67 -12.83 -9.71 0.12
N GLY A 68 -12.40 -8.61 -0.51
CA GLY A 68 -12.97 -8.12 -1.76
C GLY A 68 -12.84 -9.12 -2.92
N ILE A 69 -11.69 -9.79 -3.03
CA ILE A 69 -11.44 -10.83 -4.05
C ILE A 69 -12.38 -12.03 -3.85
N LEU A 70 -12.48 -12.57 -2.63
CA LEU A 70 -13.33 -13.73 -2.32
C LEU A 70 -14.83 -13.43 -2.49
N TRP A 71 -15.26 -12.23 -2.10
CA TRP A 71 -16.65 -11.81 -2.22
C TRP A 71 -17.07 -11.60 -3.68
N SER A 72 -16.15 -11.14 -4.54
CA SER A 72 -16.40 -10.94 -5.97
C SER A 72 -16.64 -12.27 -6.71
N ASP A 73 -15.90 -13.33 -6.36
CA ASP A 73 -16.08 -14.67 -6.96
C ASP A 73 -17.45 -15.29 -6.61
N SER A 74 -17.88 -15.12 -5.35
CA SER A 74 -19.13 -15.68 -4.83
C SER A 74 -20.38 -15.12 -5.54
N ASN A 75 -20.38 -13.84 -5.89
CA ASN A 75 -21.52 -13.19 -6.55
C ASN A 75 -21.57 -13.41 -8.07
N CYS A 76 -20.42 -13.67 -8.73
CA CYS A 76 -20.43 -14.06 -10.14
C CYS A 76 -21.07 -15.45 -10.32
N ASN A 77 -20.77 -16.39 -9.42
CA ASN A 77 -21.35 -17.73 -9.45
C ASN A 77 -22.87 -17.75 -9.21
N ILE A 78 -23.41 -16.78 -8.45
CA ILE A 78 -24.86 -16.65 -8.20
C ILE A 78 -25.60 -16.07 -9.41
N ILE A 79 -24.99 -15.15 -10.16
CA ILE A 79 -25.61 -14.53 -11.34
C ILE A 79 -25.60 -15.51 -12.53
N ASP A 80 -24.55 -16.31 -12.69
CA ASP A 80 -24.49 -17.33 -13.74
C ASP A 80 -25.50 -18.48 -13.52
N ALA A 81 -25.93 -18.74 -12.28
CA ALA A 81 -26.94 -19.75 -11.97
C ALA A 81 -28.38 -19.33 -12.36
N ASN A 82 -28.64 -18.03 -12.58
CA ASN A 82 -29.98 -17.50 -12.83
C ASN A 82 -30.23 -17.04 -14.28
N GLY A 83 -29.35 -17.41 -15.23
CA GLY A 83 -29.68 -17.42 -16.66
C GLY A 83 -30.24 -16.10 -17.20
N ILE A 84 -29.49 -15.00 -17.10
CA ILE A 84 -29.73 -13.82 -17.94
C ILE A 84 -28.39 -13.43 -18.59
N SER A 85 -28.27 -13.83 -19.85
CA SER A 85 -27.22 -13.38 -20.76
C SER A 85 -27.21 -11.86 -20.86
N MET A 86 -26.09 -11.22 -20.51
CA MET A 86 -25.82 -9.85 -20.94
C MET A 86 -24.40 -9.75 -21.52
N GLU A 87 -24.39 -9.33 -22.77
CA GLU A 87 -23.28 -9.25 -23.70
C GLU A 87 -22.05 -8.46 -23.20
N ASN A 88 -20.88 -8.93 -23.66
CA ASN A 88 -19.74 -8.15 -24.14
C ASN A 88 -19.28 -6.96 -23.27
N ILE A 89 -18.54 -7.25 -22.20
CA ILE A 89 -17.44 -6.36 -21.80
C ILE A 89 -16.14 -7.08 -22.11
N SER A 90 -15.57 -6.68 -23.24
CA SER A 90 -14.30 -7.12 -23.78
C SER A 90 -13.23 -7.16 -22.67
N SER A 91 -12.86 -8.39 -22.31
CA SER A 91 -11.62 -8.73 -21.62
C SER A 91 -10.44 -8.10 -22.36
N LYS A 92 -10.01 -6.91 -21.93
CA LYS A 92 -8.72 -6.34 -22.28
C LYS A 92 -7.87 -6.20 -21.02
N ASN A 93 -6.89 -7.10 -20.96
CA ASN A 93 -5.63 -7.02 -20.24
C ASN A 93 -5.69 -6.89 -18.71
N MET A 94 -5.68 -8.08 -18.10
CA MET A 94 -5.13 -8.35 -16.78
C MET A 94 -3.65 -7.93 -16.75
N THR A 95 -3.41 -6.66 -16.48
CA THR A 95 -2.07 -6.13 -16.19
C THR A 95 -2.19 -5.22 -14.99
N SER A 96 -1.37 -5.49 -13.96
CA SER A 96 -1.11 -4.70 -12.76
C SER A 96 -2.12 -4.81 -11.60
N THR A 97 -1.59 -5.34 -10.50
CA THR A 97 -2.12 -5.43 -9.14
C THR A 97 -2.65 -4.10 -8.57
N THR A 98 -2.43 -2.98 -9.25
CA THR A 98 -2.95 -1.64 -8.92
C THR A 98 -4.41 -1.42 -9.33
N TYR A 99 -4.95 -2.16 -10.33
CA TYR A 99 -6.30 -1.92 -10.85
C TYR A 99 -7.40 -2.79 -10.21
N ALA A 100 -7.02 -3.82 -9.44
CA ALA A 100 -7.99 -4.64 -8.72
C ALA A 100 -8.81 -3.79 -7.73
N PHE A 101 -8.15 -2.84 -7.07
CA PHE A 101 -8.76 -1.92 -6.13
C PHE A 101 -9.74 -0.93 -6.79
N LEU A 102 -9.35 -0.36 -7.95
CA LEU A 102 -10.23 0.54 -8.72
C LEU A 102 -11.45 -0.20 -9.30
N SER A 103 -11.30 -1.48 -9.67
CA SER A 103 -12.41 -2.29 -10.19
C SER A 103 -13.42 -2.72 -9.12
N LEU A 104 -12.98 -2.89 -7.87
CA LEU A 104 -13.88 -3.18 -6.74
C LEU A 104 -14.76 -1.96 -6.44
N SER A 105 -14.17 -0.76 -6.53
CA SER A 105 -14.86 0.53 -6.34
C SER A 105 -16.00 0.79 -7.34
N TYR A 106 -15.90 0.25 -8.58
CA TYR A 106 -16.90 0.45 -9.63
C TYR A 106 -18.13 -0.49 -9.52
N LYS A 107 -17.98 -1.68 -8.92
CA LYS A 107 -19.00 -2.74 -9.02
C LYS A 107 -20.03 -2.78 -7.87
N THR A 108 -19.87 -1.93 -6.87
CA THR A 108 -20.71 -1.94 -5.65
C THR A 108 -21.39 -0.58 -5.47
N GLY A 109 -22.71 -0.57 -5.61
CA GLY A 109 -23.54 0.63 -5.62
C GLY A 109 -23.37 1.57 -4.42
N THR A 110 -23.54 2.87 -4.70
CA THR A 110 -23.79 4.07 -3.88
C THR A 110 -23.25 4.19 -2.45
N ASN A 111 -23.30 3.16 -1.60
CA ASN A 111 -22.65 3.14 -0.28
C ASN A 111 -21.18 2.68 -0.33
N CYS A 112 -20.74 2.05 -1.43
CA CYS A 112 -19.39 1.50 -1.54
C CYS A 112 -18.34 2.50 -2.06
N SER A 113 -18.75 3.66 -2.58
CA SER A 113 -17.84 4.69 -3.06
C SER A 113 -17.01 5.30 -1.92
N PHE A 114 -17.63 5.51 -0.76
CA PHE A 114 -16.94 6.08 0.40
C PHE A 114 -15.97 5.09 1.04
N LEU A 115 -16.36 3.83 1.20
CA LEU A 115 -15.47 2.80 1.73
C LEU A 115 -14.26 2.58 0.82
N SER A 116 -14.48 2.53 -0.50
CA SER A 116 -13.39 2.41 -1.48
C SER A 116 -12.49 3.64 -1.48
N PHE A 117 -13.05 4.84 -1.34
CA PHE A 117 -12.27 6.05 -1.16
C PHE A 117 -11.41 5.99 0.12
N CYS A 118 -12.00 5.62 1.27
CA CYS A 118 -11.28 5.50 2.54
C CYS A 118 -10.16 4.46 2.47
N LEU A 119 -10.43 3.30 1.88
CA LEU A 119 -9.45 2.24 1.72
C LEU A 119 -8.28 2.70 0.82
N ALA A 120 -8.54 3.32 -0.34
CA ALA A 120 -7.47 3.91 -1.18
C ALA A 120 -6.70 5.02 -0.44
N PHE A 121 -7.41 5.87 0.30
CA PHE A 121 -6.80 6.95 1.07
C PHE A 121 -5.84 6.39 2.13
N PHE A 122 -6.29 5.41 2.92
CA PHE A 122 -5.47 4.78 3.94
C PHE A 122 -4.32 3.97 3.35
N GLU A 123 -4.51 3.31 2.20
CA GLU A 123 -3.44 2.60 1.50
C GLU A 123 -2.31 3.56 1.11
N ILE A 124 -2.64 4.65 0.40
CA ILE A 124 -1.64 5.63 -0.04
C ILE A 124 -0.99 6.30 1.18
N ALA A 125 -1.78 6.69 2.19
CA ALA A 125 -1.27 7.35 3.38
C ALA A 125 -0.34 6.45 4.20
N ALA A 126 -0.72 5.21 4.46
CA ALA A 126 0.07 4.28 5.24
C ALA A 126 1.32 3.81 4.48
N TRP A 127 1.22 3.56 3.18
CA TRP A 127 2.38 3.19 2.36
C TRP A 127 3.45 4.29 2.34
N THR A 128 3.03 5.52 2.06
CA THR A 128 3.94 6.68 2.04
C THR A 128 4.52 6.98 3.42
N ALA A 129 3.70 6.95 4.48
CA ALA A 129 4.17 7.13 5.85
C ALA A 129 5.18 6.04 6.25
N GLY A 130 4.95 4.78 5.84
CA GLY A 130 5.85 3.65 6.06
C GLY A 130 7.20 3.85 5.38
N VAL A 131 7.23 4.13 4.08
CA VAL A 131 8.46 4.37 3.31
C VAL A 131 9.29 5.52 3.89
N VAL A 132 8.65 6.65 4.22
CA VAL A 132 9.33 7.79 4.83
C VAL A 132 9.86 7.44 6.22
N SER A 133 9.12 6.63 7.00
CA SER A 133 9.56 6.17 8.32
C SER A 133 10.78 5.25 8.24
N TYR A 134 10.83 4.35 7.26
CA TYR A 134 12.02 3.53 6.99
C TYR A 134 13.23 4.40 6.65
N ALA A 135 13.05 5.46 5.86
CA ALA A 135 14.13 6.41 5.56
C ALA A 135 14.63 7.12 6.83
N TYR A 136 13.73 7.61 7.69
CA TYR A 136 14.11 8.21 8.98
C TYR A 136 14.80 7.22 9.91
N LEU A 137 14.41 5.95 9.92
CA LEU A 137 15.07 4.92 10.71
C LEU A 137 16.50 4.68 10.21
N GLY A 138 16.70 4.61 8.89
CA GLY A 138 18.02 4.52 8.26
C GLY A 138 18.92 5.70 8.62
N LEU A 139 18.39 6.92 8.55
CA LEU A 139 19.09 8.13 8.97
C LEU A 139 19.44 8.09 10.47
N ASN A 140 18.51 7.66 11.33
CA ASN A 140 18.74 7.54 12.76
C ASN A 140 19.90 6.59 13.07
N ARG A 141 19.97 5.44 12.38
CA ARG A 141 21.07 4.47 12.52
C ARG A 141 22.39 5.00 11.94
N CYS A 142 22.36 5.65 10.78
CA CYS A 142 23.54 6.27 10.16
C CYS A 142 24.16 7.34 11.08
N VAL A 143 23.34 8.25 11.62
CA VAL A 143 23.81 9.30 12.54
C VAL A 143 24.39 8.71 13.82
N ALA A 144 23.79 7.64 14.36
CA ALA A 144 24.29 6.99 15.56
C ALA A 144 25.68 6.36 15.37
N ILE A 145 26.00 5.86 14.18
CA ILE A 145 27.26 5.18 13.87
C ILE A 145 28.31 6.18 13.34
N CYS A 146 28.01 6.89 12.26
CA CYS A 146 28.97 7.71 11.53
C CYS A 146 29.32 9.03 12.24
N PHE A 147 28.42 9.51 13.10
CA PHE A 147 28.55 10.83 13.75
C PHE A 147 28.58 10.72 15.28
N TYR A 148 28.99 9.56 15.79
CA TYR A 148 29.13 9.33 17.22
C TYR A 148 30.06 10.38 17.86
N GLY A 149 29.59 11.04 18.93
CA GLY A 149 30.36 12.09 19.62
C GLY A 149 30.23 13.51 19.07
N THR A 150 29.50 13.73 17.96
CA THR A 150 29.28 15.07 17.39
C THR A 150 27.97 15.72 17.87
N LYS A 151 27.78 17.01 17.52
CA LYS A 151 26.51 17.75 17.76
C LYS A 151 25.30 17.11 17.04
N ALA A 152 25.52 16.24 16.06
CA ALA A 152 24.48 15.49 15.36
C ALA A 152 23.71 14.51 16.27
N LYS A 153 24.21 14.22 17.48
CA LYS A 153 23.47 13.47 18.53
C LYS A 153 22.09 14.06 18.82
N THR A 154 21.87 15.35 18.55
CA THR A 154 20.56 16.01 18.71
C THR A 154 19.48 15.38 17.83
N PHE A 155 19.82 14.85 16.65
CA PHE A 155 18.90 14.10 15.79
C PHE A 155 18.50 12.74 16.36
N ASN A 156 19.26 12.22 17.32
CA ASN A 156 18.96 10.97 18.02
C ASN A 156 18.07 11.18 19.27
N ARG A 157 17.50 12.37 19.45
CA ARG A 157 16.58 12.66 20.56
C ARG A 157 15.18 12.16 20.25
N VAL A 158 14.47 11.71 21.28
CA VAL A 158 13.08 11.24 21.19
C VAL A 158 12.15 12.31 20.62
N THR A 159 12.34 13.59 20.98
CA THR A 159 11.54 14.70 20.44
C THR A 159 11.66 14.80 18.92
N VAL A 160 12.87 14.64 18.37
CA VAL A 160 13.08 14.66 16.91
C VAL A 160 12.42 13.47 16.25
N ALA A 161 12.51 12.28 16.87
CA ALA A 161 11.81 11.09 16.38
C ALA A 161 10.28 11.24 16.38
N LEU A 162 9.71 11.89 17.41
CA LEU A 162 8.29 12.19 17.46
C LEU A 162 7.87 13.17 16.35
N ILE A 163 8.64 14.25 16.16
CA ILE A 163 8.38 15.22 15.08
C ILE A 163 8.47 14.53 13.71
N ALA A 164 9.51 13.71 13.49
CA ALA A 164 9.69 12.95 12.26
C ALA A 164 8.53 11.96 12.02
N SER A 165 8.05 11.29 13.07
CA SER A 165 6.91 10.37 12.98
C SER A 165 5.61 11.12 12.63
N VAL A 166 5.38 12.29 13.22
CA VAL A 166 4.22 13.13 12.86
C VAL A 166 4.35 13.61 11.41
N SER A 167 5.55 14.05 10.99
CA SER A 167 5.75 14.54 9.63
C SER A 167 5.55 13.44 8.58
N THR A 168 5.86 12.17 8.87
CA THR A 168 5.59 11.08 7.91
C THR A 168 4.10 10.94 7.62
N TRP A 169 3.25 11.06 8.64
CA TRP A 169 1.79 10.99 8.47
C TRP A 169 1.24 12.22 7.77
N ILE A 170 1.78 13.41 8.05
CA ILE A 170 1.40 14.63 7.31
C ILE A 170 1.71 14.47 5.82
N ILE A 171 2.92 14.00 5.48
CA ILE A 171 3.33 13.73 4.09
C ILE A 171 2.40 12.68 3.47
N GLY A 172 2.10 11.61 4.20
CA GLY A 172 1.27 10.54 3.67
C GLY A 172 -0.19 10.94 3.45
N ILE A 173 -0.76 11.72 4.36
CA ILE A 173 -2.09 12.31 4.20
C ILE A 173 -2.11 13.26 2.99
N ALA A 174 -1.10 14.12 2.83
CA ALA A 174 -1.00 15.00 1.68
C ALA A 174 -0.91 14.22 0.36
N ALA A 175 -0.11 13.16 0.31
CA ALA A 175 -0.01 12.27 -0.84
C ALA A 175 -1.33 11.53 -1.12
N ALA A 176 -2.02 11.07 -0.09
CA ALA A 176 -3.32 10.41 -0.21
C ALA A 176 -4.40 11.36 -0.71
N CYS A 177 -4.44 12.61 -0.22
CA CYS A 177 -5.31 13.64 -0.78
C CYS A 177 -5.06 13.79 -2.28
N VAL A 178 -3.82 14.00 -2.72
CA VAL A 178 -3.48 14.15 -4.14
C VAL A 178 -3.83 12.89 -4.96
N GLY A 179 -3.62 11.70 -4.40
CA GLY A 179 -3.82 10.43 -5.10
C GLY A 179 -5.27 9.94 -5.15
N THR A 180 -6.15 10.39 -4.25
CA THR A 180 -7.55 9.93 -4.17
C THR A 180 -8.57 10.88 -4.80
N PHE A 181 -8.21 12.14 -5.10
CA PHE A 181 -9.08 13.03 -5.85
C PHE A 181 -9.13 12.60 -7.34
N PRO A 182 -10.32 12.29 -7.89
CA PRO A 182 -10.45 11.99 -9.31
C PRO A 182 -10.59 13.30 -10.09
N ALA A 183 -9.59 13.70 -10.90
CA ALA A 183 -9.74 14.41 -12.19
C ALA A 183 -8.35 14.75 -12.82
N PRO A 184 -8.30 15.21 -14.07
CA PRO A 184 -7.49 14.71 -15.20
C PRO A 184 -6.04 15.26 -15.22
N LEU A 185 -5.45 15.57 -14.06
CA LEU A 185 -4.08 16.09 -13.96
C LEU A 185 -3.01 15.00 -14.05
N VAL A 186 -3.39 13.73 -13.84
CA VAL A 186 -2.56 12.54 -14.07
C VAL A 186 -2.84 11.92 -15.45
N GLY A 187 -3.56 12.63 -16.33
CA GLY A 187 -3.83 12.20 -17.71
C GLY A 187 -2.62 12.23 -18.65
N ASN A 188 -1.40 12.51 -18.16
CA ASN A 188 -0.24 12.76 -19.04
C ASN A 188 1.08 12.12 -18.59
N ARG A 189 1.08 11.18 -17.63
CA ARG A 189 2.35 10.59 -17.12
C ARG A 189 2.31 9.08 -16.83
N THR A 190 1.53 8.32 -17.60
CA THR A 190 1.66 6.85 -17.67
C THR A 190 3.06 6.38 -18.12
N GLU A 191 3.87 7.28 -18.68
CA GLU A 191 5.23 7.03 -19.16
C GLU A 191 6.30 7.03 -18.05
N MET A 192 5.98 7.46 -16.82
CA MET A 192 6.99 7.56 -15.74
C MET A 192 7.30 6.24 -15.03
N TRP A 193 6.52 5.19 -15.30
CA TRP A 193 6.62 3.91 -14.59
C TRP A 193 6.89 2.72 -15.52
N SER A 194 6.87 2.91 -16.84
CA SER A 194 7.32 1.90 -17.80
C SER A 194 8.71 2.23 -18.30
N VAL A 195 9.74 1.59 -17.75
CA VAL A 195 11.02 1.49 -18.45
C VAL A 195 10.78 0.50 -19.60
N SER A 196 10.34 1.02 -20.74
CA SER A 196 10.19 0.26 -21.97
C SER A 196 11.58 0.03 -22.55
N PHE A 197 12.16 -1.14 -22.32
CA PHE A 197 13.29 -1.64 -23.09
C PHE A 197 12.80 -2.05 -24.49
N LEU A 198 12.43 -1.09 -25.32
CA LEU A 198 12.46 -1.29 -26.76
C LEU A 198 13.94 -1.32 -27.14
N SER A 199 14.45 -2.53 -27.30
CA SER A 199 15.72 -2.78 -27.97
C SER A 199 15.63 -2.12 -29.34
N THR A 200 16.31 -0.99 -29.52
CA THR A 200 16.47 -0.33 -30.81
C THR A 200 17.06 -1.34 -31.77
N GLU A 201 16.20 -1.90 -32.61
CA GLU A 201 16.59 -2.77 -33.71
C GLU A 201 17.61 -2.00 -34.55
N GLY A 202 18.84 -2.52 -34.55
CA GLY A 202 20.00 -1.85 -35.12
C GLY A 202 19.82 -1.61 -36.61
N LYS A 203 19.48 -0.37 -36.97
CA LYS A 203 19.64 0.12 -38.33
C LYS A 203 20.88 1.01 -38.38
N ARG A 204 21.99 0.46 -38.87
CA ARG A 204 23.17 1.24 -39.25
C ARG A 204 22.77 2.27 -40.32
N PRO A 205 23.20 3.53 -40.23
CA PRO A 205 23.05 4.45 -41.36
C PRO A 205 23.89 3.94 -42.53
N GLY A 206 23.21 3.64 -43.64
CA GLY A 206 23.84 3.39 -44.93
C GLY A 206 24.50 4.67 -45.45
N LYS A 207 25.59 4.47 -46.20
CA LYS A 207 26.41 5.49 -46.87
C LYS A 207 25.63 6.57 -47.59
#